data_AF-A0A2P8QJV7-F1
#
_entry.id   AF-A0A2P8QJV7-F1
#
_cell.length_a   1.000
_cell.length_b   1.000
_cell.length_c   1.000
_cell.angle_alpha   90.00
_cell.angle_beta   90.00
_cell.angle_gamma   90.00
#
_symmetry.space_group_name_H-M   'P 1'
#
loop_
_entity.id
_entity.type
_entity.pdbx_description
1 polymer ?
#
loop_
_entity_poly.entity_id
_entity_poly.type
_entity_poly.pdbx_seq_one_letter_code
_entity_poly.pdbx_strand_id
1 'polypeptide(L)'
;TAPATAMAVYQAARQEVKNFSLLVSHVLVPPAMEAILASPHHQVQGFLAAGHVCTVMGYTQYEPLVQKYRIPIVVTGFEPLDILQGVYMCIQQLESGRSQLENQYARSVRRSGNETAQRLMREVFEVVPRQWRGIGRIPQSGLGLRDRYAEFDAQKRFDIFNYAIAESTECLSGQILQGIKKPHECPAFSDRCTPEHPLGAPMVSSEGACAAYYRYRHRV
;
A
#
# COMPACT_ATOMS: atom_id res chain seq x y z
N THR A 1 -0.51 8.76 5.10
CA THR A 1 -1.19 8.29 6.32
C THR A 1 -0.21 8.10 7.48
N ALA A 2 0.77 7.20 7.39
CA ALA A 2 1.70 6.90 8.50
C ALA A 2 2.47 8.11 9.08
N PRO A 3 2.90 9.13 8.32
CA PRO A 3 3.52 10.32 8.91
C PRO A 3 2.60 11.10 9.86
N ALA A 4 1.31 11.20 9.52
CA ALA A 4 0.34 11.95 10.31
C ALA A 4 0.02 11.24 11.63
N THR A 5 -0.12 9.91 11.59
CA THR A 5 -0.31 9.11 12.80
C THR A 5 0.94 9.07 13.67
N ALA A 6 2.15 9.05 13.07
CA ALA A 6 3.39 9.23 13.81
C ALA A 6 3.40 10.57 14.56
N MET A 7 3.03 11.66 13.89
CA MET A 7 2.95 12.99 14.51
C MET A 7 1.92 13.03 15.65
N ALA A 8 0.76 12.42 15.48
CA ALA A 8 -0.27 12.36 16.52
C ALA A 8 0.25 11.67 17.79
N VAL A 9 0.89 10.51 17.66
CA VAL A 9 1.49 9.77 18.78
C VAL A 9 2.63 10.56 19.42
N TYR A 10 3.50 11.16 18.60
CA TYR A 10 4.61 11.99 19.07
C TYR A 10 4.12 13.19 19.90
N GLN A 11 3.08 13.88 19.43
CA GLN A 11 2.48 15.01 20.15
C GLN A 11 1.75 14.55 21.42
N ALA A 12 0.99 13.45 21.35
CA ALA A 12 0.30 12.90 22.51
C ALA A 12 1.27 12.53 23.64
N ALA A 13 2.42 11.95 23.31
CA ALA A 13 3.49 11.66 24.26
C ALA A 13 4.06 12.93 24.90
N ARG A 14 4.38 13.94 24.08
CA ARG A 14 4.93 15.22 24.55
C ARG A 14 3.98 16.03 25.42
N GLN A 15 2.68 15.89 25.19
CA GLN A 15 1.62 16.58 25.92
C GLN A 15 1.01 15.71 27.03
N GLU A 16 1.60 14.53 27.28
CA GLU A 16 1.17 13.58 28.31
C GLU A 16 -0.32 13.19 28.21
N VAL A 17 -0.86 13.10 26.99
CA VAL A 17 -2.27 12.78 26.75
C VAL A 17 -2.56 11.31 27.09
N LYS A 18 -3.41 11.06 28.09
CA LYS A 18 -3.68 9.69 28.61
C LYS A 18 -4.89 8.99 28.01
N ASN A 19 -5.78 9.72 27.34
CA ASN A 19 -7.00 9.22 26.72
C ASN A 19 -6.89 9.02 25.21
N PHE A 20 -5.66 8.99 24.67
CA PHE A 20 -5.40 8.71 23.26
C PHE A 20 -4.86 7.29 23.08
N SER A 21 -5.32 6.58 22.05
CA SER A 21 -4.79 5.27 21.67
C SER A 21 -4.98 5.06 20.17
N LEU A 22 -4.10 4.26 19.57
CA LEU A 22 -4.08 3.99 18.15
C LEU A 22 -4.03 2.49 17.90
N LEU A 23 -4.95 1.99 17.09
CA LEU A 23 -4.84 0.67 16.49
C LEU A 23 -4.02 0.78 15.19
N VAL A 24 -2.76 0.36 15.22
CA VAL A 24 -1.86 0.55 14.08
C VAL A 24 -2.08 -0.55 13.05
N SER A 25 -2.58 -0.16 11.87
CA SER A 25 -2.75 -1.03 10.69
C SER A 25 -1.94 -0.57 9.47
N HIS A 26 -0.87 0.19 9.69
CA HIS A 26 0.03 0.63 8.61
C HIS A 26 0.82 -0.50 7.96
N VAL A 27 1.12 -0.30 6.68
CA VAL A 27 1.83 -1.24 5.81
C VAL A 27 2.91 -0.54 4.97
N LEU A 28 3.85 -1.32 4.46
CA LEU A 28 4.95 -0.90 3.60
C LEU A 28 4.76 -1.44 2.18
N VAL A 29 4.93 -0.55 1.19
CA VAL A 29 4.66 -0.87 -0.22
C VAL A 29 5.73 -1.77 -0.85
N PRO A 30 7.05 -1.51 -0.72
CA PRO A 30 8.06 -2.33 -1.39
C PRO A 30 8.01 -3.84 -1.04
N PRO A 31 7.83 -4.25 0.24
CA PRO A 31 7.69 -5.67 0.59
C PRO A 31 6.46 -6.34 -0.03
N ALA A 32 5.35 -5.61 -0.21
CA ALA A 32 4.17 -6.15 -0.88
C ALA A 32 4.38 -6.29 -2.39
N MET A 33 5.06 -5.33 -3.02
CA MET A 33 5.48 -5.44 -4.42
C MET A 33 6.40 -6.65 -4.61
N GLU A 34 7.37 -6.85 -3.71
CA GLU A 34 8.25 -8.01 -3.75
C GLU A 34 7.49 -9.34 -3.60
N ALA A 35 6.51 -9.40 -2.68
CA ALA A 35 5.68 -10.60 -2.52
C ALA A 35 4.89 -10.95 -3.79
N ILE A 36 4.39 -9.94 -4.52
CA ILE A 36 3.73 -10.13 -5.81
C ILE A 36 4.74 -10.64 -6.85
N LEU A 37 5.90 -9.98 -6.97
CA LEU A 37 6.94 -10.33 -7.94
C LEU A 37 7.62 -11.68 -7.66
N ALA A 38 7.66 -12.13 -6.42
CA ALA A 38 8.19 -13.43 -6.05
C ALA A 38 7.25 -14.60 -6.44
N SER A 39 5.97 -14.31 -6.73
CA SER A 39 5.01 -15.33 -7.14
C SER A 39 5.31 -15.82 -8.55
N PRO A 40 5.45 -17.14 -8.79
CA PRO A 40 5.71 -17.67 -10.13
C PRO A 40 4.55 -17.43 -11.13
N HIS A 41 3.39 -17.00 -10.64
CA HIS A 41 2.20 -16.72 -11.44
C HIS A 41 1.97 -15.21 -11.64
N HIS A 42 2.91 -14.35 -11.27
CA HIS A 42 2.75 -12.91 -11.46
C HIS A 42 2.71 -12.57 -12.96
N GLN A 43 1.84 -11.62 -13.34
CA GLN A 43 1.73 -11.11 -14.71
C GLN A 43 2.26 -9.67 -14.83
N VAL A 44 2.76 -9.09 -13.74
CA VAL A 44 3.21 -7.70 -13.73
C VAL A 44 4.49 -7.55 -14.53
N GLN A 45 4.47 -6.65 -15.52
CA GLN A 45 5.62 -6.30 -16.36
C GLN A 45 6.15 -4.89 -16.06
N GLY A 46 5.43 -4.08 -15.29
CA GLY A 46 5.80 -2.72 -14.94
C GLY A 46 4.96 -2.20 -13.78
N PHE A 47 5.51 -1.27 -12.99
CA PHE A 47 4.76 -0.60 -11.93
C PHE A 47 4.71 0.91 -12.13
N LEU A 48 3.54 1.46 -11.85
CA LEU A 48 3.39 2.88 -11.55
C LEU A 48 3.43 3.04 -10.03
N ALA A 49 4.55 3.54 -9.49
CA ALA A 49 4.71 3.71 -8.05
C ALA A 49 3.89 4.91 -7.55
N ALA A 50 3.19 4.73 -6.44
CA ALA A 50 2.25 5.71 -5.90
C ALA A 50 2.95 7.01 -5.45
N GLY A 51 2.66 8.11 -6.14
CA GLY A 51 3.31 9.41 -5.93
C GLY A 51 3.26 9.93 -4.49
N HIS A 52 2.12 9.79 -3.79
CA HIS A 52 2.00 10.26 -2.40
C HIS A 52 2.88 9.48 -1.42
N VAL A 53 3.04 8.16 -1.61
CA VAL A 53 3.97 7.36 -0.80
C VAL A 53 5.40 7.80 -1.10
N CYS A 54 5.73 7.99 -2.38
CA CYS A 54 7.06 8.40 -2.80
C CYS A 54 7.41 9.84 -2.38
N THR A 55 6.43 10.72 -2.24
CA THR A 55 6.63 12.08 -1.71
C THR A 55 7.19 12.03 -0.28
N VAL A 56 6.76 11.03 0.50
CA VAL A 56 7.24 10.82 1.88
C VAL A 56 8.53 10.01 1.89
N MET A 57 8.51 8.81 1.29
CA MET A 57 9.60 7.83 1.42
C MET A 57 10.72 8.01 0.40
N GLY A 58 10.53 8.88 -0.58
CA GLY A 58 11.36 8.87 -1.78
C GLY A 58 11.05 7.62 -2.60
N TYR A 59 12.01 7.22 -3.43
CA TYR A 59 11.85 6.04 -4.27
C TYR A 59 13.04 5.09 -4.25
N THR A 60 14.08 5.37 -3.47
CA THR A 60 15.29 4.51 -3.41
C THR A 60 15.00 3.07 -2.99
N GLN A 61 13.95 2.85 -2.18
CA GLN A 61 13.55 1.51 -1.73
C GLN A 61 13.05 0.61 -2.88
N TYR A 62 12.74 1.17 -4.05
CA TYR A 62 12.35 0.39 -5.23
C TYR A 62 13.56 -0.04 -6.09
N GLU A 63 14.75 0.54 -5.89
CA GLU A 63 15.95 0.23 -6.68
C GLU A 63 16.35 -1.26 -6.60
N PRO A 64 16.34 -1.92 -5.42
CA PRO A 64 16.63 -3.35 -5.34
C PRO A 64 15.60 -4.21 -6.09
N LEU A 65 14.33 -3.77 -6.16
CA LEU A 65 13.28 -4.50 -6.88
C LEU A 65 13.53 -4.47 -8.39
N VAL A 66 13.89 -3.30 -8.94
CA VAL A 66 14.22 -3.15 -10.36
C VAL A 66 15.45 -3.98 -10.71
N GLN A 67 16.48 -3.98 -9.86
CA GLN A 67 17.70 -4.75 -10.07
C GLN A 67 17.45 -6.27 -10.04
N LYS A 68 16.67 -6.74 -9.06
CA LYS A 68 16.37 -8.16 -8.84
C LYS A 68 15.42 -8.73 -9.88
N TYR A 69 14.31 -8.05 -10.17
CA TYR A 69 13.23 -8.57 -11.00
C TYR A 69 13.25 -8.07 -12.45
N ARG A 70 14.12 -7.10 -12.78
CA ARG A 70 14.23 -6.52 -14.13
C ARG A 70 12.88 -6.05 -14.67
N ILE A 71 12.15 -5.33 -13.82
CA ILE A 71 10.85 -4.74 -14.15
C ILE A 71 10.94 -3.21 -13.98
N PRO A 72 10.53 -2.41 -14.99
CA PRO A 72 10.52 -0.97 -14.88
C PRO A 72 9.53 -0.50 -13.80
N ILE A 73 9.94 0.51 -13.04
CA ILE A 73 9.10 1.18 -12.05
C ILE A 73 9.15 2.67 -12.34
N VAL A 74 7.99 3.29 -12.53
CA VAL A 74 7.88 4.74 -12.78
C VAL A 74 7.06 5.37 -11.68
N VAL A 75 7.63 6.32 -10.94
CA VAL A 75 6.87 7.10 -9.96
C VAL A 75 5.97 8.08 -10.69
N THR A 76 4.67 8.04 -10.39
CA THR A 76 3.65 8.84 -11.09
C THR A 76 2.82 9.69 -10.14
N GLY A 77 2.29 10.79 -10.67
CA GLY A 77 1.22 11.56 -10.04
C GLY A 77 -0.15 10.90 -10.24
N PHE A 78 -1.21 11.67 -10.02
CA PHE A 78 -2.59 11.17 -10.07
C PHE A 78 -3.46 11.91 -11.10
N GLU A 79 -2.90 12.91 -11.79
CA GLU A 79 -3.60 13.55 -12.90
C GLU A 79 -3.65 12.59 -14.09
N PRO A 80 -4.69 12.65 -14.94
CA PRO A 80 -4.79 11.76 -16.11
C PRO A 80 -3.55 11.76 -17.00
N LEU A 81 -2.92 12.93 -17.19
CA LEU A 81 -1.68 13.07 -17.96
C LEU A 81 -0.46 12.46 -17.25
N ASP A 82 -0.40 12.48 -15.92
CA ASP A 82 0.68 11.81 -15.19
C ASP A 82 0.62 10.30 -15.37
N ILE A 83 -0.58 9.74 -15.26
CA ILE A 83 -0.81 8.31 -15.43
C ILE A 83 -0.48 7.91 -16.87
N LEU A 84 -0.98 8.66 -17.87
CA LEU A 84 -0.72 8.38 -19.28
C LEU A 84 0.78 8.43 -19.60
N GLN A 85 1.48 9.47 -19.11
CA GLN A 85 2.92 9.58 -19.33
C GLN A 85 3.70 8.48 -18.60
N GLY A 86 3.30 8.11 -17.38
CA GLY A 86 3.91 7.01 -16.65
C GLY A 86 3.76 5.66 -17.37
N VAL A 87 2.57 5.36 -17.89
CA VAL A 87 2.33 4.17 -18.74
C VAL A 87 3.22 4.21 -19.98
N TYR A 88 3.27 5.35 -20.67
CA TYR A 88 4.11 5.53 -21.85
C TYR A 88 5.60 5.26 -21.55
N MET A 89 6.13 5.82 -20.46
CA MET A 89 7.52 5.60 -20.03
C MET A 89 7.79 4.12 -19.72
N CYS A 90 6.87 3.43 -19.03
CA CYS A 90 6.96 1.98 -18.81
C CYS A 90 7.02 1.20 -20.13
N ILE A 91 6.12 1.49 -21.07
CA ILE A 91 6.07 0.81 -22.37
C ILE A 91 7.38 1.06 -23.14
N GLN A 92 7.89 2.29 -23.19
CA GLN A 92 9.16 2.58 -23.86
C GLN A 92 10.33 1.78 -23.28
N GLN A 93 10.37 1.61 -21.95
CA GLN A 93 11.40 0.78 -21.32
C GLN A 93 11.25 -0.68 -21.72
N LEU A 94 10.03 -1.22 -21.71
CA LEU A 94 9.75 -2.60 -22.13
C LEU A 94 10.14 -2.86 -23.59
N GLU A 95 9.73 -2.00 -24.52
CA GLU A 95 10.05 -2.11 -25.96
C GLU A 95 11.55 -1.97 -26.24
N SER A 96 12.29 -1.25 -25.38
CA SER A 96 13.75 -1.09 -25.49
C SER A 96 14.55 -2.11 -24.67
N GLY A 97 13.90 -3.08 -24.02
CA GLY A 97 14.56 -4.08 -23.17
C GLY A 97 15.24 -3.48 -21.93
N ARG A 98 14.81 -2.29 -21.49
CA ARG A 98 15.33 -1.60 -20.30
C ARG A 98 14.44 -1.84 -19.08
N SER A 99 15.05 -1.76 -17.90
CA SER A 99 14.32 -1.81 -16.63
C SER A 99 15.01 -0.87 -15.65
N GLN A 100 14.44 0.32 -15.51
CA GLN A 100 14.97 1.41 -14.71
C GLN A 100 13.89 1.96 -13.79
N LEU A 101 14.35 2.58 -12.70
CA LEU A 101 13.51 3.36 -11.82
C LEU A 101 13.52 4.82 -12.29
N GLU A 102 12.37 5.30 -12.75
CA GLU A 102 12.21 6.67 -13.24
C GLU A 102 11.18 7.44 -12.41
N ASN A 103 11.28 8.77 -12.41
CA ASN A 103 10.38 9.64 -11.65
C ASN A 103 9.68 10.63 -12.59
N GLN A 104 8.47 10.29 -13.02
CA GLN A 104 7.62 11.19 -13.79
C GLN A 104 7.06 12.31 -12.90
N TYR A 105 6.86 12.04 -11.60
CA TYR A 105 6.26 12.98 -10.66
C TYR A 105 7.27 13.93 -9.98
N ALA A 106 8.29 14.37 -10.73
CA ALA A 106 9.43 15.15 -10.21
C ALA A 106 9.05 16.50 -9.56
N ARG A 107 7.87 17.04 -9.90
CA ARG A 107 7.34 18.27 -9.28
C ARG A 107 7.01 18.11 -7.79
N SER A 108 6.73 16.89 -7.34
CA SER A 108 6.32 16.59 -5.96
C SER A 108 7.25 15.59 -5.27
N VAL A 109 7.92 14.72 -6.03
CA VAL A 109 8.73 13.62 -5.48
C VAL A 109 10.21 13.89 -5.67
N ARG A 110 10.95 13.91 -4.56
CA ARG A 110 12.42 13.87 -4.52
C ARG A 110 12.90 12.45 -4.29
N ARG A 111 14.10 12.11 -4.78
CA ARG A 111 14.70 10.78 -4.57
C ARG A 111 14.77 10.37 -3.11
N SER A 112 15.16 11.29 -2.22
CA SER A 112 15.22 11.06 -0.77
C SER A 112 13.87 11.15 -0.06
N GLY A 113 12.83 11.68 -0.71
CA GLY A 113 11.54 11.94 -0.08
C GLY A 113 11.58 13.08 0.93
N ASN A 114 10.72 12.99 1.95
CA ASN A 114 10.64 13.91 3.06
C ASN A 114 11.39 13.34 4.28
N GLU A 115 12.66 13.72 4.43
CA GLU A 115 13.54 13.21 5.48
C GLU A 115 13.04 13.52 6.89
N THR A 116 12.38 14.66 7.09
CA THR A 116 11.78 15.05 8.38
C THR A 116 10.65 14.09 8.77
N ALA A 117 9.73 13.81 7.84
CA ALA A 117 8.64 12.87 8.06
C ALA A 117 9.17 11.45 8.30
N GLN A 118 10.17 11.01 7.52
CA GLN A 118 10.78 9.70 7.70
C GLN A 118 11.49 9.56 9.05
N ARG A 119 12.16 10.61 9.53
CA ARG A 119 12.82 10.61 10.84
C ARG A 119 11.79 10.40 11.95
N LEU A 120 10.69 11.15 11.91
CA LEU A 120 9.58 11.02 12.85
C LEU A 120 8.96 9.61 12.79
N MET A 121 8.75 9.08 11.59
CA MET A 121 8.24 7.71 11.43
C MET A 121 9.19 6.67 12.01
N ARG A 122 10.51 6.79 11.81
CA ARG A 122 11.51 5.88 12.41
C ARG A 122 11.58 6.02 13.92
N GLU A 123 11.35 7.22 14.44
CA GLU A 123 11.20 7.50 15.86
C GLU A 123 9.99 6.73 16.42
N VAL A 124 8.82 6.84 15.80
CA VAL A 124 7.55 6.35 16.37
C VAL A 124 7.32 4.88 16.11
N PHE A 125 7.71 4.41 14.93
CA PHE A 125 7.41 3.07 14.48
C PHE A 125 8.66 2.21 14.29
N GLU A 126 8.44 0.90 14.38
CA GLU A 126 9.35 -0.14 13.94
C GLU A 126 8.69 -1.02 12.87
N VAL A 127 9.53 -1.68 12.07
CA VAL A 127 9.05 -2.60 11.01
C VAL A 127 8.69 -3.92 11.66
N VAL A 128 7.48 -4.40 11.37
CA VAL A 128 6.93 -5.64 11.92
C VAL A 128 6.33 -6.51 10.82
N PRO A 129 6.18 -7.83 11.04
CA PRO A 129 5.38 -8.67 10.17
C PRO A 129 3.92 -8.22 10.16
N ARG A 130 3.28 -8.30 8.99
CA ARG A 130 1.86 -7.96 8.86
C ARG A 130 1.11 -8.97 8.01
N GLN A 131 -0.10 -9.28 8.43
CA GLN A 131 -1.09 -9.98 7.63
C GLN A 131 -1.68 -9.01 6.59
N TRP A 132 -1.50 -9.32 5.31
CA TRP A 132 -2.17 -8.64 4.21
C TRP A 132 -3.38 -9.46 3.80
N ARG A 133 -4.57 -8.88 3.92
CA ARG A 133 -5.83 -9.54 3.61
C ARG A 133 -5.82 -10.06 2.16
N GLY A 134 -6.05 -11.36 1.97
CA GLY A 134 -6.00 -12.03 0.68
C GLY A 134 -4.61 -12.28 0.06
N ILE A 135 -3.51 -11.83 0.68
CA ILE A 135 -2.14 -12.12 0.22
C ILE A 135 -1.42 -13.04 1.20
N GLY A 136 -1.62 -12.84 2.50
CA GLY A 136 -0.96 -13.61 3.55
C GLY A 136 -0.05 -12.76 4.43
N ARG A 137 0.72 -13.43 5.29
CA ARG A 137 1.67 -12.78 6.20
C ARG A 137 2.95 -12.43 5.45
N ILE A 138 3.33 -11.15 5.46
CA ILE A 138 4.58 -10.67 4.85
C ILE A 138 5.52 -10.16 5.98
N PRO A 139 6.72 -10.75 6.17
CA PRO A 139 7.55 -10.56 7.37
C PRO A 139 8.00 -9.15 7.74
N GLN A 140 8.19 -8.26 6.77
CA GLN A 140 8.73 -6.91 7.00
C GLN A 140 7.86 -5.86 6.31
N SER A 141 6.54 -6.00 6.43
CA SER A 141 5.59 -5.24 5.63
C SER A 141 4.64 -4.35 6.43
N GLY A 142 4.77 -4.34 7.76
CA GLY A 142 3.96 -3.53 8.66
C GLY A 142 4.79 -2.50 9.41
N LEU A 143 4.08 -1.56 10.03
CA LEU A 143 4.61 -0.70 11.08
C LEU A 143 3.88 -0.97 12.39
N GLY A 144 4.62 -1.13 13.47
CA GLY A 144 4.15 -1.20 14.85
C GLY A 144 4.72 -0.06 15.69
N LEU A 145 4.08 0.30 16.80
CA LEU A 145 4.62 1.31 17.71
C LEU A 145 5.82 0.75 18.45
N ARG A 146 6.91 1.54 18.50
CA ARG A 146 8.06 1.22 19.37
C ARG A 146 7.64 1.20 20.83
N ASP A 147 8.39 0.47 21.65
CA ASP A 147 8.11 0.31 23.09
C ASP A 147 7.98 1.63 23.85
N ARG A 148 8.76 2.67 23.48
CA ARG A 148 8.64 4.00 24.09
C ARG A 148 7.28 4.68 23.89
N TYR A 149 6.46 4.17 22.97
CA TYR A 149 5.08 4.62 22.73
C TYR A 149 4.04 3.52 23.01
N ALA A 150 4.42 2.46 23.74
CA ALA A 150 3.53 1.33 24.00
C ALA A 150 2.23 1.73 24.72
N GLU A 151 2.22 2.82 25.51
CA GLU A 151 1.02 3.32 26.18
C GLU A 151 -0.09 3.77 25.20
N PHE A 152 0.28 4.09 23.97
CA PHE A 152 -0.65 4.48 22.90
C PHE A 152 -1.11 3.30 22.04
N ASP A 153 -0.51 2.13 22.19
CA ASP A 153 -0.90 0.94 21.41
C ASP A 153 -2.21 0.37 21.94
N ALA A 154 -3.28 0.53 21.15
CA ALA A 154 -4.60 0.02 21.52
C ALA A 154 -4.62 -1.50 21.69
N GLN A 155 -3.80 -2.25 20.94
CA GLN A 155 -3.75 -3.71 21.07
C GLN A 155 -3.19 -4.12 22.43
N LYS A 156 -2.11 -3.46 22.87
CA LYS A 156 -1.51 -3.71 24.18
C LYS A 156 -2.41 -3.22 25.32
N ARG A 157 -2.97 -2.01 25.19
CA ARG A 157 -3.77 -1.36 26.24
C ARG A 157 -5.09 -2.08 26.53
N PHE A 158 -5.72 -2.65 25.51
CA PHE A 158 -7.03 -3.26 25.62
C PHE A 158 -7.00 -4.79 25.44
N ASP A 159 -5.82 -5.40 25.45
CA ASP A 159 -5.63 -6.85 25.29
C ASP A 159 -6.28 -7.41 24.01
N ILE A 160 -6.19 -6.65 22.91
CA ILE A 160 -6.79 -7.00 21.62
C ILE A 160 -5.78 -7.84 20.82
N PHE A 161 -5.60 -9.10 21.25
CA PHE A 161 -4.79 -10.08 20.54
C PHE A 161 -5.67 -11.19 19.93
N ASN A 162 -5.25 -11.73 18.79
CA ASN A 162 -5.69 -13.03 18.26
C ASN A 162 -7.17 -13.19 17.83
N TYR A 163 -7.78 -12.19 17.21
CA TYR A 163 -9.00 -12.45 16.41
C TYR A 163 -8.62 -13.04 15.05
N ALA A 164 -8.76 -14.36 14.91
CA ALA A 164 -8.71 -15.01 13.61
C ALA A 164 -10.02 -14.72 12.87
N ILE A 165 -10.00 -13.72 11.99
CA ILE A 165 -11.15 -13.41 11.14
C ILE A 165 -11.06 -14.32 9.91
N ALA A 166 -12.06 -15.19 9.75
CA ALA A 166 -12.23 -15.96 8.53
C ALA A 166 -12.52 -15.01 7.36
N GLU A 167 -11.69 -15.03 6.32
CA GLU A 167 -12.00 -14.33 5.08
C GLU A 167 -13.18 -15.03 4.38
N SER A 168 -14.05 -14.26 3.71
CA SER A 168 -15.10 -14.82 2.88
C SER A 168 -14.49 -15.68 1.78
N THR A 169 -14.86 -16.96 1.73
CA THR A 169 -14.41 -17.91 0.69
C THR A 169 -14.90 -17.53 -0.70
N GLU A 170 -15.95 -16.71 -0.80
CA GLU A 170 -16.49 -16.21 -2.07
C GLU A 170 -15.68 -15.03 -2.63
N CYS A 171 -14.91 -14.34 -1.80
CA CYS A 171 -14.26 -13.08 -2.17
C CYS A 171 -12.90 -13.32 -2.85
N LEU A 172 -12.79 -12.90 -4.11
CA LEU A 172 -11.52 -12.98 -4.85
C LEU A 172 -10.56 -11.80 -4.60
N SER A 173 -10.70 -11.07 -3.48
CA SER A 173 -9.92 -9.84 -3.23
C SER A 173 -8.41 -10.06 -3.28
N GLY A 174 -7.93 -11.22 -2.82
CA GLY A 174 -6.51 -11.57 -2.87
C GLY A 174 -5.97 -11.65 -4.29
N GLN A 175 -6.69 -12.33 -5.18
CA GLN A 175 -6.31 -12.46 -6.58
C GLN A 175 -6.41 -11.12 -7.32
N ILE A 176 -7.39 -10.27 -6.95
CA ILE A 176 -7.55 -8.93 -7.52
C ILE A 176 -6.39 -8.01 -7.11
N LEU A 177 -6.00 -8.02 -5.83
CA LEU A 177 -4.87 -7.22 -5.32
C LEU A 177 -3.52 -7.65 -5.93
N GLN A 178 -3.39 -8.92 -6.31
CA GLN A 178 -2.21 -9.46 -7.01
C GLN A 178 -2.26 -9.21 -8.53
N GLY A 179 -3.35 -8.63 -9.06
CA GLY A 179 -3.52 -8.39 -10.49
C GLY A 179 -3.83 -9.64 -11.32
N ILE A 180 -4.12 -10.78 -10.69
CA ILE A 180 -4.44 -12.06 -11.35
C ILE A 180 -5.86 -12.03 -11.93
N LYS A 181 -6.79 -11.36 -11.23
CA LYS A 181 -8.20 -11.23 -11.61
C LYS A 181 -8.65 -9.76 -11.60
N LYS A 182 -9.63 -9.42 -12.40
CA LYS A 182 -10.34 -8.14 -12.37
C LYS A 182 -11.58 -8.23 -11.48
N PRO A 183 -12.06 -7.10 -10.93
CA PRO A 183 -13.25 -7.10 -10.06
C PRO A 183 -14.49 -7.77 -10.67
N HIS A 184 -14.75 -7.58 -11.97
CA HIS A 184 -15.89 -8.19 -12.66
C HIS A 184 -15.77 -9.71 -12.85
N GLU A 185 -14.60 -10.31 -12.63
CA GLU A 185 -14.42 -11.77 -12.62
C GLU A 185 -14.76 -12.39 -11.25
N CYS A 186 -15.03 -11.58 -10.23
CA CYS A 186 -15.44 -12.07 -8.91
C CYS A 186 -16.95 -12.32 -8.88
N PRO A 187 -17.42 -13.55 -8.53
CA PRO A 187 -18.83 -13.90 -8.60
C PRO A 187 -19.71 -13.12 -7.61
N ALA A 188 -19.13 -12.56 -6.55
CA ALA A 188 -19.85 -11.73 -5.60
C ALA A 188 -19.87 -10.24 -5.99
N PHE A 189 -19.07 -9.81 -6.96
CA PHE A 189 -18.90 -8.39 -7.29
C PHE A 189 -20.20 -7.78 -7.83
N SER A 190 -20.57 -6.61 -7.33
CA SER A 190 -21.74 -5.83 -7.73
C SER A 190 -23.12 -6.43 -7.42
N ASP A 191 -23.16 -7.65 -6.87
CA ASP A 191 -24.34 -8.31 -6.35
C ASP A 191 -24.27 -8.36 -4.81
N ARG A 192 -23.76 -9.45 -4.22
CA ARG A 192 -23.59 -9.57 -2.77
C ARG A 192 -22.50 -8.68 -2.17
N CYS A 193 -21.51 -8.26 -2.98
CA CYS A 193 -20.43 -7.37 -2.59
C CYS A 193 -20.62 -5.99 -3.21
N THR A 194 -21.06 -5.04 -2.39
CA THR A 194 -21.32 -3.64 -2.72
C THR A 194 -20.56 -2.71 -1.76
N PRO A 195 -20.43 -1.41 -2.04
CA PRO A 195 -19.88 -0.45 -1.08
C PRO A 195 -20.62 -0.46 0.27
N GLU A 196 -21.95 -0.64 0.25
CA GLU A 196 -22.80 -0.73 1.44
C GLU A 196 -22.64 -2.07 2.17
N HIS A 197 -22.40 -3.15 1.44
CA HIS A 197 -22.19 -4.50 1.98
C HIS A 197 -20.88 -5.12 1.44
N PRO A 198 -19.71 -4.65 1.89
CA PRO A 198 -18.44 -5.07 1.32
C PRO A 198 -17.98 -6.41 1.88
N LEU A 199 -17.72 -7.39 0.99
CA LEU A 199 -17.16 -8.68 1.40
C LEU A 199 -15.63 -8.67 1.53
N GLY A 200 -14.92 -7.75 0.85
CA GLY A 200 -13.46 -7.70 0.78
C GLY A 200 -12.91 -6.28 0.91
N ALA A 201 -11.66 -6.16 1.39
CA ALA A 201 -11.00 -4.86 1.59
C ALA A 201 -11.01 -3.92 0.36
N PRO A 202 -10.85 -4.41 -0.89
CA PRO A 202 -10.91 -3.54 -2.07
C PRO A 202 -12.29 -2.95 -2.38
N MET A 203 -13.37 -3.37 -1.71
CA MET A 203 -14.70 -2.77 -1.81
C MET A 203 -14.99 -1.78 -0.66
N VAL A 204 -14.30 -1.93 0.48
CA VAL A 204 -14.50 -1.07 1.67
C VAL A 204 -13.98 0.34 1.45
N SER A 205 -12.79 0.46 0.85
CA SER A 205 -12.19 1.77 0.61
C SER A 205 -12.70 2.35 -0.71
N SER A 206 -13.02 3.64 -0.72
CA SER A 206 -13.29 4.39 -1.96
C SER A 206 -12.11 4.43 -2.94
N GLU A 207 -10.88 4.17 -2.44
CA GLU A 207 -9.66 4.03 -3.24
C GLU A 207 -9.42 2.58 -3.71
N GLY A 208 -10.23 1.63 -3.25
CA GLY A 208 -10.08 0.22 -3.56
C GLY A 208 -10.48 -0.11 -5.00
N ALA A 209 -9.76 -1.06 -5.61
CA ALA A 209 -9.98 -1.43 -7.01
C ALA A 209 -11.42 -1.90 -7.28
N CYS A 210 -12.03 -2.68 -6.38
CA CYS A 210 -13.41 -3.12 -6.56
C CYS A 210 -14.39 -1.95 -6.43
N ALA A 211 -14.23 -1.07 -5.44
CA ALA A 211 -15.07 0.11 -5.29
C ALA A 211 -14.98 1.04 -6.51
N ALA A 212 -13.79 1.23 -7.07
CA ALA A 212 -13.58 2.02 -8.28
C ALA A 212 -14.32 1.40 -9.48
N TYR A 213 -14.17 0.10 -9.72
CA TYR A 213 -14.91 -0.61 -10.77
C TYR A 213 -16.43 -0.48 -10.57
N TYR A 214 -16.91 -0.66 -9.33
CA TYR A 214 -18.34 -0.55 -9.00
C TYR A 214 -18.88 0.85 -9.34
N ARG A 215 -18.16 1.89 -8.96
CA ARG A 215 -18.57 3.29 -9.17
C ARG A 215 -18.60 3.70 -10.64
N TYR A 216 -17.65 3.23 -11.44
CA TYR A 216 -17.46 3.69 -12.82
C TYR A 216 -17.97 2.71 -13.89
N ARG A 217 -18.58 1.57 -13.50
CA ARG A 217 -19.11 0.55 -14.44
C ARG A 217 -20.15 1.06 -15.44
N HIS A 218 -20.84 2.16 -15.15
CA HIS A 218 -21.94 2.71 -15.97
C HIS A 218 -21.49 3.89 -16.85
N ARG A 219 -20.20 4.01 -17.18
CA ARG A 219 -19.69 5.04 -18.09
C ARG A 219 -18.88 4.46 -19.24
N VAL A 220 -19.52 3.61 -20.04
CA VAL A 220 -19.25 3.44 -21.48
C VAL A 220 -20.59 3.19 -22.17
#